data_AF-A0A0U3C4T7-F1
#
_entry.id   AF-A0A0U3C4T7-F1
#
_cell.length_a   1.000
_cell.length_b   1.000
_cell.length_c   1.000
_cell.angle_alpha   90.00
_cell.angle_beta   90.00
_cell.angle_gamma   90.00
#
_symmetry.space_group_name_H-M   'P 1'
#
loop_
_entity.id
_entity.type
_entity.pdbx_description
1 polymer ?
#
loop_
_entity_poly.entity_id
_entity_poly.type
_entity_poly.pdbx_seq_one_letter_code
_entity_poly.pdbx_strand_id
1 'polypeptide(L)'
;MSATQPGGAPNPRWRVLRGTTFRLLGAAVIGALTGLAVFSLTQVTNRSLFAITGGVAGAAAVLAVQWYQRTARLTEVKVTVPQLSELTFAVNNDARQVAWQMFVETVTRVSTQPLASDQGVVREALSSMYGLFATTRETLKASRPTATVPSGQTVEYLAITMLNQALRPFLSQWHPRLQEFERAHPDGQESAWPENAACRAALREVQRDIYEYAIGFARLAGVREAEALIGVVPAPRSPGAGNGSDDRSSTDGLPRTRS
;
A
#
# COMPACT_ATOMS: atom_id res chain seq x y z
N MET A 1 34.89 48.62 -20.39
CA MET A 1 34.51 48.56 -18.97
C MET A 1 33.33 47.61 -18.85
N SER A 2 33.57 46.49 -18.16
CA SER A 2 32.71 45.74 -17.21
C SER A 2 31.18 45.78 -17.37
N ALA A 3 30.38 44.75 -17.10
CA ALA A 3 30.54 43.33 -16.81
C ALA A 3 29.10 42.74 -16.77
N THR A 4 28.95 41.51 -17.23
CA THR A 4 27.78 40.62 -17.05
C THR A 4 27.59 40.18 -15.60
N GLN A 5 26.34 40.01 -15.15
CA GLN A 5 26.00 39.08 -14.07
C GLN A 5 24.59 38.47 -14.25
N PRO A 6 24.44 37.14 -14.36
CA PRO A 6 23.14 36.46 -14.30
C PRO A 6 22.86 35.91 -12.89
N GLY A 7 21.58 35.94 -12.49
CA GLY A 7 21.08 35.42 -11.22
C GLY A 7 21.20 33.89 -11.13
N GLY A 8 21.84 33.42 -10.07
CA GLY A 8 22.05 32.00 -9.79
C GLY A 8 20.80 31.32 -9.20
N ALA A 9 20.38 30.23 -9.82
CA ALA A 9 19.47 29.26 -9.22
C ALA A 9 20.20 28.43 -8.14
N PRO A 10 19.55 28.06 -7.02
CA PRO A 10 20.18 27.22 -6.00
C PRO A 10 20.32 25.77 -6.47
N ASN A 11 21.55 25.24 -6.42
CA ASN A 11 21.92 23.88 -6.79
C ASN A 11 21.27 22.80 -5.88
N PRO A 12 20.69 21.71 -6.42
CA PRO A 12 20.05 20.64 -5.65
C PRO A 12 21.02 19.62 -5.03
N ARG A 13 22.35 19.84 -5.10
CA ARG A 13 23.37 18.87 -4.70
C ARG A 13 23.58 18.70 -3.19
N TRP A 14 23.03 19.58 -2.37
CA TRP A 14 23.32 19.60 -0.91
C TRP A 14 22.45 18.67 -0.06
N ARG A 15 21.37 18.08 -0.59
CA ARG A 15 20.52 17.15 0.19
C ARG A 15 21.01 15.70 0.18
N VAL A 16 21.78 15.27 -0.82
CA VAL A 16 22.26 13.87 -0.92
C VAL A 16 23.48 13.62 -0.02
N LEU A 17 24.27 14.66 0.29
CA LEU A 17 25.48 14.54 1.10
C LEU A 17 25.24 14.25 2.59
N ARG A 18 24.03 14.52 3.13
CA ARG A 18 23.70 14.21 4.53
C ARG A 18 23.53 12.71 4.80
N GLY A 19 23.10 11.92 3.81
CA GLY A 19 22.92 10.47 3.98
C GLY A 19 24.25 9.71 4.05
N THR A 20 25.21 10.09 3.20
CA THR A 20 26.50 9.40 3.11
C THR A 20 27.43 9.74 4.27
N THR A 21 27.43 11.01 4.72
CA THR A 21 28.22 11.45 5.88
C THR A 21 27.75 10.79 7.17
N PHE A 22 26.44 10.65 7.38
CA PHE A 22 25.90 9.92 8.54
C PHE A 22 26.28 8.43 8.52
N ARG A 23 26.30 7.78 7.34
CA ARG A 23 26.72 6.38 7.19
C ARG A 23 28.21 6.20 7.49
N LEU A 24 29.06 7.12 7.03
CA LEU A 24 30.51 7.09 7.30
C LEU A 24 30.83 7.34 8.77
N LEU A 25 30.12 8.28 9.42
CA LEU A 25 30.26 8.51 10.86
C LEU A 25 29.81 7.30 11.68
N GLY A 26 28.70 6.66 11.30
CA GLY A 26 28.24 5.43 11.94
C GLY A 26 29.25 4.29 11.82
N ALA A 27 29.80 4.07 10.63
CA ALA A 27 30.83 3.05 10.39
C ALA A 27 32.12 3.34 11.17
N ALA A 28 32.54 4.61 11.26
CA ALA A 28 33.72 5.01 12.02
C ALA A 28 33.54 4.79 13.54
N VAL A 29 32.36 5.09 14.09
CA VAL A 29 32.04 4.84 15.51
C VAL A 29 32.02 3.34 15.80
N ILE A 30 31.41 2.53 14.94
CA ILE A 30 31.38 1.06 15.09
C ILE A 30 32.79 0.48 15.00
N GLY A 31 33.60 0.96 14.05
CA GLY A 31 35.00 0.55 13.92
C GLY A 31 35.85 0.92 15.14
N ALA A 32 35.66 2.13 15.69
CA ALA A 32 36.35 2.58 16.89
C ALA A 32 35.96 1.75 18.13
N LEU A 33 34.67 1.44 18.31
CA LEU A 33 34.19 0.60 19.42
C LEU A 33 34.71 -0.84 19.32
N THR A 34 34.74 -1.39 18.10
CA THR A 34 35.27 -2.74 17.84
C THR A 34 36.78 -2.78 18.10
N GLY A 35 37.51 -1.76 17.65
CA GLY A 35 38.95 -1.62 17.93
C GLY A 35 39.27 -1.49 19.42
N LEU A 36 38.47 -0.71 20.17
CA LEU A 36 38.63 -0.54 21.62
C LEU A 36 38.36 -1.85 22.38
N ALA A 37 37.36 -2.62 21.94
CA ALA A 37 37.04 -3.93 22.50
C ALA A 37 38.18 -4.93 22.27
N VAL A 38 38.73 -5.01 21.06
CA VAL A 38 39.87 -5.88 20.75
C VAL A 38 41.12 -5.48 21.52
N PHE A 39 41.42 -4.18 21.60
CA PHE A 39 42.58 -3.68 22.33
C PHE A 39 42.49 -3.97 23.84
N SER A 40 41.32 -3.77 24.44
CA SER A 40 41.10 -4.08 25.85
C SER A 40 41.21 -5.58 26.14
N LEU A 41 40.75 -6.47 25.24
CA LEU A 41 40.98 -7.91 25.34
C LEU A 41 42.48 -8.26 25.32
N THR A 42 43.28 -7.62 24.46
CA THR A 42 44.72 -7.94 24.35
C THR A 42 45.58 -7.49 25.53
N GLN A 43 45.14 -6.52 26.33
CA GLN A 43 45.88 -6.03 27.51
C GLN A 43 45.50 -6.71 28.83
N VAL A 44 44.45 -7.54 28.84
CA VAL A 44 43.92 -8.12 30.07
C VAL A 44 44.56 -9.48 30.34
N THR A 45 45.55 -9.51 31.23
CA THR A 45 46.26 -10.73 31.65
C THR A 45 45.42 -11.69 32.52
N ASN A 46 44.22 -11.27 32.96
CA ASN A 46 43.43 -12.02 33.95
C ASN A 46 42.18 -12.69 33.34
N ARG A 47 42.05 -14.02 33.51
CA ARG A 47 40.97 -14.85 32.91
C ARG A 47 39.56 -14.39 33.28
N SER A 48 39.35 -13.90 34.50
CA SER A 48 38.06 -13.41 34.99
C SER A 48 37.59 -12.13 34.28
N LEU A 49 38.51 -11.23 33.95
CA LEU A 49 38.21 -10.00 33.22
C LEU A 49 37.79 -10.31 31.78
N PHE A 50 38.41 -11.29 31.11
CA PHE A 50 37.98 -11.74 29.78
C PHE A 50 36.51 -12.19 29.75
N ALA A 51 36.08 -12.98 30.75
CA ALA A 51 34.71 -13.47 30.85
C ALA A 51 33.70 -12.33 31.06
N ILE A 52 34.02 -11.35 31.92
CA ILE A 52 33.16 -10.18 32.18
C ILE A 52 33.05 -9.31 30.93
N THR A 53 34.17 -9.03 30.26
CA THR A 53 34.18 -8.17 29.07
C THR A 53 33.41 -8.82 27.91
N GLY A 54 33.57 -10.13 27.71
CA GLY A 54 32.79 -10.89 26.73
C GLY A 54 31.28 -10.89 27.02
N GLY A 55 30.89 -11.02 28.29
CA GLY A 55 29.48 -10.95 28.72
C GLY A 55 28.86 -9.58 28.44
N VAL A 56 29.58 -8.49 28.77
CA VAL A 56 29.11 -7.11 28.51
C VAL A 56 29.01 -6.83 27.01
N ALA A 57 30.01 -7.24 26.22
CA ALA A 57 29.99 -7.09 24.77
C ALA A 57 28.83 -7.87 24.13
N GLY A 58 28.57 -9.11 24.60
CA GLY A 58 27.43 -9.91 24.17
C GLY A 58 26.09 -9.25 24.49
N ALA A 59 25.92 -8.74 25.70
CA ALA A 59 24.70 -8.02 26.09
C ALA A 59 24.49 -6.74 25.27
N ALA A 60 25.56 -5.97 25.05
CA ALA A 60 25.51 -4.76 24.21
C ALA A 60 25.14 -5.10 22.76
N ALA A 61 25.68 -6.19 22.20
CA ALA A 61 25.33 -6.66 20.87
C ALA A 61 23.85 -7.06 20.78
N VAL A 62 23.32 -7.80 21.77
CA VAL A 62 21.89 -8.17 21.83
C VAL A 62 21.00 -6.94 21.92
N LEU A 63 21.35 -5.96 22.77
CA LEU A 63 20.60 -4.71 22.90
C LEU A 63 20.64 -3.89 21.61
N ALA A 64 21.79 -3.82 20.94
CA ALA A 64 21.94 -3.13 19.66
C ALA A 64 21.11 -3.81 18.56
N VAL A 65 21.12 -5.15 18.49
CA VAL A 65 20.30 -5.92 17.54
C VAL A 65 18.81 -5.72 17.82
N GLN A 66 18.38 -5.76 19.09
CA GLN A 66 16.99 -5.48 19.47
C GLN A 66 16.57 -4.04 19.11
N TRP A 67 17.43 -3.05 19.35
CA TRP A 67 17.16 -1.66 19.02
C TRP A 67 17.08 -1.44 17.50
N TYR A 68 17.98 -2.06 16.73
CA TYR A 68 17.98 -2.00 15.27
C TYR A 68 16.76 -2.67 14.66
N GLN A 69 16.37 -3.86 15.13
CA GLN A 69 15.18 -4.55 14.65
C GLN A 69 13.89 -3.74 14.90
N ARG A 70 13.82 -2.99 16.01
CA ARG A 70 12.69 -2.11 16.33
C ARG A 70 12.64 -0.83 15.49
N THR A 71 13.78 -0.29 15.07
CA THR A 71 13.87 1.03 14.40
C THR A 71 14.06 0.96 12.88
N ALA A 72 14.65 -0.11 12.35
CA ALA A 72 15.13 -0.15 10.96
C ALA A 72 14.11 -0.60 9.91
N ARG A 73 12.91 -1.09 10.28
CA ARG A 73 11.91 -1.58 9.30
C ARG A 73 10.83 -0.53 8.96
N LEU A 74 11.22 0.73 8.81
CA LEU A 74 10.31 1.78 8.34
C LEU A 74 10.55 1.99 6.85
N THR A 75 9.65 1.48 6.02
CA THR A 75 9.61 1.83 4.60
C THR A 75 8.69 3.02 4.45
N GLU A 76 9.20 4.12 3.92
CA GLU A 76 8.40 5.32 3.64
C GLU A 76 7.73 5.15 2.26
N VAL A 77 6.40 5.22 2.22
CA VAL A 77 5.58 5.01 1.01
C VAL A 77 4.70 6.23 0.77
N LYS A 78 4.74 6.79 -0.43
CA LYS A 78 3.84 7.87 -0.82
C LYS A 78 2.52 7.30 -1.34
N VAL A 79 1.40 7.77 -0.78
CA VAL A 79 0.07 7.41 -1.25
C VAL A 79 -0.72 8.69 -1.51
N THR A 80 -1.35 8.75 -2.68
CA THR A 80 -2.36 9.76 -3.00
C THR A 80 -3.66 9.33 -2.33
N VAL A 81 -4.24 10.20 -1.53
CA VAL A 81 -5.50 9.93 -0.84
C VAL A 81 -6.56 10.77 -1.54
N PRO A 82 -7.70 10.22 -2.01
CA PRO A 82 -8.75 11.06 -2.56
C PRO A 82 -9.16 12.10 -1.50
N GLN A 83 -9.47 13.32 -1.95
CA GLN A 83 -9.76 14.49 -1.08
C GLN A 83 -8.56 15.09 -0.31
N LEU A 84 -7.38 14.44 -0.30
CA LEU A 84 -6.17 14.91 0.36
C LEU A 84 -4.98 14.93 -0.63
N SER A 85 -3.99 15.79 -0.43
CA SER A 85 -2.77 15.78 -1.27
C SER A 85 -1.90 14.53 -1.01
N GLU A 86 -0.76 14.38 -1.69
CA GLU A 86 0.20 13.29 -1.42
C GLU A 86 0.56 13.22 0.06
N LEU A 87 0.32 12.07 0.68
CA LEU A 87 0.71 11.79 2.05
C LEU A 87 1.83 10.76 2.09
N THR A 88 2.79 11.01 2.97
CA THR A 88 3.90 10.11 3.24
C THR A 88 3.51 9.18 4.37
N PHE A 89 3.62 7.88 4.16
CA PHE A 89 3.24 6.86 5.14
C PHE A 89 4.45 6.08 5.58
N ALA A 90 4.50 5.77 6.87
CA ALA A 90 5.52 4.92 7.41
C ALA A 90 4.99 3.50 7.62
N VAL A 91 5.68 2.53 7.02
CA VAL A 91 5.21 1.16 6.94
C VAL A 91 6.18 0.22 7.66
N ASN A 92 5.70 -0.41 8.73
CA ASN A 92 6.33 -1.55 9.39
C ASN A 92 5.57 -2.85 9.04
N ASN A 93 5.98 -4.00 9.58
CA ASN A 93 5.33 -5.29 9.27
C ASN A 93 3.88 -5.36 9.75
N ASP A 94 3.58 -4.79 10.93
CA ASP A 94 2.22 -4.78 11.48
C ASP A 94 1.29 -3.93 10.60
N ALA A 95 1.76 -2.76 10.18
CA ALA A 95 1.04 -1.87 9.26
C ALA A 95 0.80 -2.53 7.89
N ARG A 96 1.75 -3.32 7.36
CA ARG A 96 1.54 -4.11 6.13
C ARG A 96 0.42 -5.12 6.29
N GLN A 97 0.37 -5.81 7.43
CA GLN A 97 -0.65 -6.82 7.69
C GLN A 97 -2.05 -6.19 7.74
N VAL A 98 -2.19 -5.06 8.44
CA VAL A 98 -3.44 -4.31 8.49
C VAL A 98 -3.79 -3.77 7.09
N ALA A 99 -2.83 -3.21 6.36
CA ALA A 99 -3.04 -2.71 5.00
C ALA A 99 -3.50 -3.84 4.05
N TRP A 100 -2.92 -5.03 4.18
CA TRP A 100 -3.34 -6.20 3.40
C TRP A 100 -4.78 -6.60 3.70
N GLN A 101 -5.17 -6.65 4.97
CA GLN A 101 -6.56 -6.93 5.35
C GLN A 101 -7.52 -5.88 4.78
N MET A 102 -7.19 -4.58 4.91
CA MET A 102 -8.02 -3.51 4.36
C MET A 102 -8.12 -3.59 2.84
N PHE A 103 -7.02 -3.89 2.14
CA PHE A 103 -7.01 -4.10 0.70
C PHE A 103 -7.97 -5.23 0.31
N VAL A 104 -7.81 -6.43 0.90
CA VAL A 104 -8.65 -7.59 0.60
C VAL A 104 -10.14 -7.28 0.84
N GLU A 105 -10.48 -6.72 2.01
CA GLU A 105 -11.87 -6.37 2.35
C GLU A 105 -12.47 -5.36 1.37
N THR A 106 -11.67 -4.41 0.89
CA THR A 106 -12.13 -3.37 -0.04
C THR A 106 -12.36 -3.92 -1.45
N VAL A 107 -11.46 -4.77 -1.95
CA VAL A 107 -11.49 -5.24 -3.34
C VAL A 107 -12.36 -6.47 -3.57
N THR A 108 -12.59 -7.29 -2.54
CA THR A 108 -13.39 -8.52 -2.66
C THR A 108 -14.88 -8.31 -2.41
N ARG A 109 -15.27 -7.14 -1.88
CA ARG A 109 -16.67 -6.82 -1.64
C ARG A 109 -17.30 -6.11 -2.83
N VAL A 110 -18.57 -6.44 -3.07
CA VAL A 110 -19.46 -5.89 -4.12
C VAL A 110 -19.50 -4.35 -4.15
N SER A 111 -19.05 -3.69 -3.08
CA SER A 111 -18.84 -2.25 -2.98
C SER A 111 -17.94 -1.62 -4.06
N THR A 112 -17.23 -2.38 -4.89
CA THR A 112 -16.44 -1.84 -6.03
C THR A 112 -17.01 -2.18 -7.41
N GLN A 113 -18.04 -3.01 -7.52
CA GLN A 113 -18.65 -3.30 -8.83
C GLN A 113 -19.66 -2.20 -9.20
N PRO A 114 -19.48 -1.53 -10.35
CA PRO A 114 -20.44 -0.54 -10.80
C PRO A 114 -21.78 -1.23 -11.07
N LEU A 115 -22.82 -0.76 -10.41
CA LEU A 115 -24.19 -1.10 -10.80
C LEU A 115 -24.44 -0.44 -12.15
N ALA A 116 -24.82 -1.23 -13.15
CA ALA A 116 -25.31 -0.65 -14.40
C ALA A 116 -26.52 0.26 -14.10
N SER A 117 -26.74 1.27 -14.94
CA SER A 117 -27.77 2.30 -14.72
C SER A 117 -29.19 1.74 -14.54
N ASP A 118 -29.43 0.55 -15.06
CA ASP A 118 -30.70 -0.19 -15.12
C ASP A 118 -30.70 -1.49 -14.29
N GLN A 119 -29.57 -1.85 -13.66
CA GLN A 119 -29.43 -3.14 -12.96
C GLN A 119 -28.95 -2.97 -11.51
N GLY A 120 -29.30 -3.99 -10.73
CA GLY A 120 -28.98 -4.18 -9.32
C GLY A 120 -29.68 -3.19 -8.37
N VAL A 121 -29.72 -3.57 -7.10
CA VAL A 121 -30.60 -2.97 -6.09
C VAL A 121 -29.77 -2.00 -5.22
N VAL A 122 -30.19 -0.73 -5.12
CA VAL A 122 -29.48 0.29 -4.32
C VAL A 122 -29.42 -0.11 -2.85
N ARG A 123 -30.46 -0.78 -2.34
CA ARG A 123 -30.47 -1.40 -0.99
C ARG A 123 -29.28 -2.31 -0.75
N GLU A 124 -28.98 -3.20 -1.69
CA GLU A 124 -27.84 -4.14 -1.56
C GLU A 124 -26.51 -3.40 -1.58
N ALA A 125 -26.40 -2.36 -2.42
CA ALA A 125 -25.20 -1.51 -2.47
C ALA A 125 -24.95 -0.78 -1.15
N LEU A 126 -26.00 -0.16 -0.58
CA LEU A 126 -25.95 0.54 0.70
C LEU A 126 -25.63 -0.41 1.85
N SER A 127 -26.18 -1.63 1.82
CA SER A 127 -25.87 -2.70 2.78
C SER A 127 -24.42 -3.15 2.66
N SER A 128 -23.89 -3.32 1.44
CA SER A 128 -22.47 -3.65 1.22
C SER A 128 -21.54 -2.55 1.73
N MET A 129 -21.86 -1.28 1.46
CA MET A 129 -21.07 -0.14 1.95
C MET A 129 -21.09 -0.01 3.47
N TYR A 130 -22.25 -0.24 4.10
CA TYR A 130 -22.35 -0.30 5.56
C TYR A 130 -21.55 -1.48 6.13
N GLY A 131 -21.62 -2.63 5.46
CA GLY A 131 -20.79 -3.79 5.78
C GLY A 131 -19.31 -3.43 5.76
N LEU A 132 -18.82 -2.73 4.73
CA LEU A 132 -17.42 -2.30 4.64
C LEU A 132 -17.06 -1.40 5.81
N PHE A 133 -17.91 -0.41 6.13
CA PHE A 133 -17.72 0.45 7.29
C PHE A 133 -17.58 -0.35 8.60
N ALA A 134 -18.46 -1.33 8.82
CA ALA A 134 -18.44 -2.17 10.02
C ALA A 134 -17.17 -3.04 10.08
N THR A 135 -16.83 -3.75 9.01
CA THR A 135 -15.66 -4.64 8.97
C THR A 135 -14.36 -3.85 9.16
N THR A 136 -14.19 -2.70 8.49
CA THR A 136 -13.01 -1.85 8.69
C THR A 136 -12.86 -1.41 10.15
N ARG A 137 -13.97 -1.07 10.84
CA ARG A 137 -13.92 -0.72 12.27
C ARG A 137 -13.50 -1.90 13.15
N GLU A 138 -14.01 -3.10 12.88
CA GLU A 138 -13.63 -4.29 13.65
C GLU A 138 -12.17 -4.67 13.40
N THR A 139 -11.69 -4.58 12.16
CA THR A 139 -10.26 -4.78 11.84
C THR A 139 -9.39 -3.78 12.59
N LEU A 140 -9.76 -2.49 12.63
CA LEU A 140 -9.03 -1.48 13.40
C LEU A 140 -9.05 -1.75 14.91
N LYS A 141 -10.18 -2.22 15.47
CA LYS A 141 -10.30 -2.56 16.90
C LYS A 141 -9.49 -3.81 17.29
N ALA A 142 -9.42 -4.79 16.39
CA ALA A 142 -8.64 -6.01 16.60
C ALA A 142 -7.13 -5.79 16.42
N SER A 143 -6.75 -4.74 15.68
CA SER A 143 -5.36 -4.38 15.42
C SER A 143 -4.76 -3.59 16.59
N ARG A 144 -3.46 -3.75 16.81
CA ARG A 144 -2.70 -2.86 17.70
C ARG A 144 -2.38 -1.57 16.94
N PRO A 145 -2.46 -0.39 17.57
CA PRO A 145 -2.03 0.85 16.94
C PRO A 145 -0.60 0.75 16.44
N THR A 146 -0.37 1.10 15.17
CA THR A 146 0.97 1.21 14.60
C THR A 146 1.80 2.19 15.45
N ALA A 147 3.00 1.78 15.84
CA ALA A 147 3.92 2.63 16.61
C ALA A 147 4.09 3.98 15.93
N THR A 148 4.02 5.06 16.71
CA THR A 148 4.08 6.44 16.22
C THR A 148 5.34 6.65 15.40
N VAL A 149 5.18 7.03 14.12
CA VAL A 149 6.34 7.27 13.26
C VAL A 149 6.58 8.77 13.13
N PRO A 150 7.83 9.27 13.35
CA PRO A 150 8.10 10.70 13.39
C PRO A 150 7.78 11.49 12.10
N SER A 151 7.66 10.82 10.95
CA SER A 151 7.60 11.48 9.65
C SER A 151 6.50 10.98 8.69
N GLY A 152 5.56 10.17 9.15
CA GLY A 152 4.56 9.60 8.24
C GLY A 152 3.21 9.31 8.89
N GLN A 153 2.18 9.33 8.04
CA GLN A 153 0.85 8.83 8.36
C GLN A 153 0.85 7.31 8.49
N THR A 154 -0.15 6.77 9.16
CA THR A 154 -0.28 5.33 9.38
C THR A 154 -1.39 4.74 8.51
N VAL A 155 -1.43 3.41 8.41
CA VAL A 155 -2.52 2.71 7.70
C VAL A 155 -3.88 2.98 8.35
N GLU A 156 -3.92 3.13 9.67
CA GLU A 156 -5.13 3.47 10.42
C GLU A 156 -5.62 4.87 10.08
N TYR A 157 -4.71 5.83 9.83
CA TYR A 157 -5.09 7.16 9.34
C TYR A 157 -5.81 7.05 7.99
N LEU A 158 -5.28 6.26 7.05
CA LEU A 158 -5.92 6.04 5.75
C LEU A 158 -7.30 5.38 5.90
N ALA A 159 -7.42 4.36 6.74
CA ALA A 159 -8.68 3.67 7.01
C ALA A 159 -9.72 4.58 7.68
N ILE A 160 -9.34 5.33 8.71
CA ILE A 160 -10.23 6.28 9.39
C ILE A 160 -10.68 7.39 8.43
N THR A 161 -9.78 7.83 7.54
CA THR A 161 -10.10 8.80 6.50
C THR A 161 -11.14 8.23 5.53
N MET A 162 -10.94 7.02 5.00
CA MET A 162 -11.93 6.33 4.16
C MET A 162 -13.31 6.22 4.86
N LEU A 163 -13.31 5.82 6.13
CA LEU A 163 -14.54 5.70 6.92
C LEU A 163 -15.27 7.05 7.05
N ASN A 164 -14.55 8.13 7.34
CA ASN A 164 -15.15 9.40 7.71
C ASN A 164 -15.39 10.35 6.54
N GLN A 165 -14.58 10.28 5.48
CA GLN A 165 -14.66 11.18 4.33
C GLN A 165 -15.44 10.57 3.16
N ALA A 166 -15.32 9.25 2.91
CA ALA A 166 -16.06 8.60 1.82
C ALA A 166 -17.34 7.93 2.34
N LEU A 167 -17.22 6.98 3.27
CA LEU A 167 -18.36 6.13 3.66
C LEU A 167 -19.39 6.83 4.53
N ARG A 168 -18.96 7.53 5.60
CA ARG A 168 -19.89 8.12 6.58
C ARG A 168 -20.84 9.15 5.95
N PRO A 169 -20.37 10.15 5.16
CA PRO A 169 -21.27 11.16 4.59
C PRO A 169 -22.32 10.51 3.69
N PHE A 170 -21.89 9.61 2.82
CA PHE A 170 -22.77 8.85 1.92
C PHE A 170 -23.81 8.02 2.68
N LEU A 171 -23.37 7.18 3.61
CA LEU A 171 -24.28 6.32 4.38
C LEU A 171 -25.26 7.14 5.21
N SER A 172 -24.80 8.23 5.84
CA SER A 172 -25.64 9.10 6.68
C SER A 172 -26.72 9.83 5.88
N GLN A 173 -26.45 10.15 4.62
CA GLN A 173 -27.40 10.80 3.74
C GLN A 173 -28.42 9.80 3.19
N TRP A 174 -27.97 8.64 2.70
CA TRP A 174 -28.80 7.80 1.85
C TRP A 174 -29.53 6.68 2.60
N HIS A 175 -28.96 6.10 3.66
CA HIS A 175 -29.65 5.03 4.43
C HIS A 175 -31.00 5.48 5.00
N PRO A 176 -31.09 6.62 5.72
CA PRO A 176 -32.37 7.02 6.32
C PRO A 176 -33.43 7.34 5.25
N ARG A 177 -33.03 7.93 4.12
CA ARG A 177 -33.93 8.32 3.04
C ARG A 177 -34.51 7.10 2.32
N LEU A 178 -33.68 6.10 2.03
CA LEU A 178 -34.15 4.85 1.45
C LEU A 178 -35.09 4.12 2.42
N GLN A 179 -34.72 4.02 3.70
CA GLN A 179 -35.58 3.38 4.70
C GLN A 179 -36.94 4.07 4.84
N GLU A 180 -36.99 5.41 4.78
CA GLU A 180 -38.25 6.15 4.86
C GLU A 180 -39.14 5.85 3.65
N PHE A 181 -38.56 5.85 2.44
CA PHE A 181 -39.28 5.49 1.23
C PHE A 181 -39.84 4.06 1.29
N GLU A 182 -39.04 3.09 1.74
CA GLU A 182 -39.43 1.69 1.88
C GLU A 182 -40.52 1.47 2.91
N ARG A 183 -40.50 2.22 4.02
CA ARG A 183 -41.59 2.20 5.01
C ARG A 183 -42.89 2.77 4.45
N ALA A 184 -42.81 3.83 3.66
CA ALA A 184 -43.98 4.43 3.02
C ALA A 184 -44.52 3.59 1.84
N HIS A 185 -43.68 2.78 1.20
CA HIS A 185 -44.02 1.94 0.05
C HIS A 185 -43.53 0.50 0.24
N PRO A 186 -44.12 -0.30 1.15
CA PRO A 186 -43.65 -1.65 1.46
C PRO A 186 -43.59 -2.59 0.25
N ASP A 187 -44.54 -2.44 -0.67
CA ASP A 187 -44.64 -3.23 -1.91
C ASP A 187 -44.14 -2.46 -3.15
N GLY A 188 -43.61 -1.25 -2.94
CA GLY A 188 -43.12 -0.39 -4.01
C GLY A 188 -41.78 -0.87 -4.56
N GLN A 189 -41.61 -0.78 -5.88
CA GLN A 189 -40.30 -1.00 -6.48
C GLN A 189 -39.36 0.16 -6.13
N GLU A 190 -38.09 -0.15 -5.85
CA GLU A 190 -37.06 0.86 -5.55
C GLU A 190 -36.85 1.85 -6.71
N SER A 191 -37.14 1.44 -7.95
CA SER A 191 -37.12 2.30 -9.14
C SER A 191 -38.11 3.46 -9.08
N ALA A 192 -39.19 3.33 -8.29
CA ALA A 192 -40.17 4.39 -8.07
C ALA A 192 -39.71 5.42 -7.03
N TRP A 193 -38.58 5.20 -6.34
CA TRP A 193 -38.04 6.14 -5.37
C TRP A 193 -37.55 7.41 -6.09
N PRO A 194 -38.11 8.60 -5.80
CA PRO A 194 -37.75 9.82 -6.53
C PRO A 194 -36.26 10.18 -6.48
N GLU A 195 -35.56 9.79 -5.41
CA GLU A 195 -34.14 10.07 -5.24
C GLU A 195 -33.23 8.94 -5.73
N ASN A 196 -33.76 7.87 -6.35
CA ASN A 196 -32.99 6.71 -6.79
C ASN A 196 -31.83 7.11 -7.72
N ALA A 197 -32.10 7.95 -8.72
CA ALA A 197 -31.10 8.39 -9.68
C ALA A 197 -29.96 9.20 -9.01
N ALA A 198 -30.32 10.07 -8.06
CA ALA A 198 -29.34 10.87 -7.30
C ALA A 198 -28.49 9.98 -6.38
N CYS A 199 -29.11 9.00 -5.71
CA CYS A 199 -28.40 8.03 -4.88
C CYS A 199 -27.41 7.18 -5.70
N ARG A 200 -27.82 6.71 -6.88
CA ARG A 200 -26.94 5.97 -7.81
C ARG A 200 -25.77 6.83 -8.31
N ALA A 201 -25.98 8.12 -8.53
CA ALA A 201 -24.90 9.03 -8.90
C ALA A 201 -23.88 9.20 -7.78
N ALA A 202 -24.34 9.47 -6.56
CA ALA A 202 -23.49 9.57 -5.38
C ALA A 202 -22.76 8.25 -5.09
N LEU A 203 -23.41 7.10 -5.32
CA LEU A 203 -22.79 5.79 -5.16
C LEU A 203 -21.59 5.63 -6.10
N ARG A 204 -21.72 6.02 -7.38
CA ARG A 204 -20.60 5.97 -8.34
C ARG A 204 -19.44 6.88 -7.95
N GLU A 205 -19.70 8.00 -7.29
CA GLU A 205 -18.66 8.88 -6.75
C GLU A 205 -17.91 8.19 -5.61
N VAL A 206 -18.63 7.67 -4.62
CA VAL A 206 -18.03 6.97 -3.48
C VAL A 206 -17.28 5.70 -3.90
N GLN A 207 -17.78 4.97 -4.90
CA GLN A 207 -17.07 3.81 -5.46
C GLN A 207 -15.72 4.20 -6.06
N ARG A 208 -15.63 5.37 -6.73
CA ARG A 208 -14.36 5.89 -7.24
C ARG A 208 -13.41 6.28 -6.11
N ASP A 209 -13.91 6.92 -5.07
CA ASP A 209 -13.08 7.25 -3.90
C ASP A 209 -12.55 5.97 -3.21
N ILE A 210 -13.42 4.98 -3.01
CA ILE A 210 -13.04 3.68 -2.40
C ILE A 210 -11.99 2.96 -3.23
N TYR A 211 -12.07 3.03 -4.56
CA TYR A 211 -11.04 2.47 -5.44
C TYR A 211 -9.66 3.08 -5.17
N GLU A 212 -9.55 4.40 -5.02
CA GLU A 212 -8.28 5.06 -4.70
C GLU A 212 -7.76 4.66 -3.31
N TYR A 213 -8.66 4.52 -2.33
CA TYR A 213 -8.28 3.97 -1.01
C TYR A 213 -7.77 2.52 -1.12
N ALA A 214 -8.38 1.67 -1.95
CA ALA A 214 -7.94 0.30 -2.18
C ALA A 214 -6.52 0.24 -2.75
N ILE A 215 -6.22 1.09 -3.74
CA ILE A 215 -4.87 1.26 -4.29
C ILE A 215 -3.89 1.71 -3.21
N GLY A 216 -4.29 2.65 -2.36
CA GLY A 216 -3.50 3.09 -1.21
C GLY A 216 -3.16 1.96 -0.25
N PHE A 217 -4.14 1.15 0.13
CA PHE A 217 -3.92 -0.03 0.98
C PHE A 217 -2.99 -1.06 0.32
N ALA A 218 -3.16 -1.31 -0.98
CA ALA A 218 -2.29 -2.22 -1.71
C ALA A 218 -0.82 -1.77 -1.69
N ARG A 219 -0.58 -0.46 -1.91
CA ARG A 219 0.76 0.14 -1.84
C ARG A 219 1.37 0.01 -0.45
N LEU A 220 0.59 0.28 0.61
CA LEU A 220 1.02 0.13 2.00
C LEU A 220 1.30 -1.33 2.36
N ALA A 221 0.55 -2.28 1.81
CA ALA A 221 0.76 -3.71 1.99
C ALA A 221 1.99 -4.24 1.23
N GLY A 222 2.54 -3.46 0.29
CA GLY A 222 3.63 -3.90 -0.59
C GLY A 222 3.18 -4.83 -1.71
N VAL A 223 1.89 -4.79 -2.06
CA VAL A 223 1.34 -5.52 -3.20
C VAL A 223 1.89 -4.92 -4.49
N ARG A 224 2.51 -5.75 -5.33
CA ARG A 224 2.96 -5.37 -6.67
C ARG A 224 1.76 -5.47 -7.62
N GLU A 225 1.67 -4.55 -8.57
CA GLU A 225 0.62 -4.57 -9.61
C GLU A 225 -0.81 -4.59 -9.02
N ALA A 226 -1.06 -3.73 -8.02
CA ALA A 226 -2.36 -3.62 -7.35
C ALA A 226 -3.51 -3.39 -8.34
N GLU A 227 -3.27 -2.57 -9.35
CA GLU A 227 -4.22 -2.27 -10.42
C GLU A 227 -4.61 -3.53 -11.21
N ALA A 228 -3.68 -4.47 -11.42
CA ALA A 228 -3.98 -5.74 -12.10
C ALA A 228 -4.85 -6.66 -11.23
N LEU A 229 -4.58 -6.70 -9.92
CA LEU A 229 -5.37 -7.49 -8.96
C LEU A 229 -6.80 -6.97 -8.79
N ILE A 230 -6.99 -5.65 -8.90
CA ILE A 230 -8.32 -5.04 -8.85
C ILE A 230 -9.02 -5.11 -10.22
N GLY A 231 -8.25 -5.04 -11.31
CA GLY A 231 -8.76 -4.76 -12.65
C GLY A 231 -8.96 -5.96 -13.58
N VAL A 232 -8.12 -7.00 -13.61
CA VAL A 232 -8.20 -8.04 -14.65
C VAL A 232 -7.53 -9.35 -14.20
N VAL A 233 -8.27 -10.47 -14.25
CA VAL A 233 -7.68 -11.81 -14.33
C VAL A 233 -7.01 -11.94 -15.72
N PRO A 234 -5.69 -12.18 -15.83
CA PRO A 234 -5.08 -12.47 -17.12
C PRO A 234 -5.74 -13.74 -17.69
N ALA A 235 -6.26 -13.67 -18.92
CA ALA A 235 -6.81 -14.85 -19.58
C ALA A 235 -5.78 -16.00 -19.54
N PRO A 236 -6.23 -17.27 -19.35
CA PRO A 236 -5.31 -18.40 -19.32
C PRO A 236 -4.44 -18.40 -20.57
N ARG A 237 -3.13 -18.63 -20.44
CA ARG A 237 -2.30 -18.91 -21.62
C ARG A 237 -2.87 -20.15 -22.29
N SER A 238 -3.37 -20.00 -23.52
CA SER A 238 -3.84 -21.14 -24.31
C SER A 238 -2.71 -22.18 -24.42
N PRO A 239 -2.94 -23.45 -24.07
CA PRO A 239 -1.97 -24.50 -24.29
C PRO A 239 -1.95 -24.78 -25.80
N GLY A 240 -1.08 -24.09 -26.52
CA GLY A 240 -1.00 -24.21 -27.99
C GLY A 240 0.12 -23.45 -28.68
N ALA A 241 0.87 -22.60 -27.99
CA ALA A 241 2.12 -22.04 -28.53
C ALA A 241 3.28 -23.02 -28.30
N GLY A 242 3.10 -24.25 -28.79
CA GLY A 242 4.12 -25.29 -28.83
C GLY A 242 4.44 -25.61 -30.27
N ASN A 243 5.65 -25.20 -30.67
CA ASN A 243 6.45 -25.77 -31.76
C ASN A 243 5.94 -25.59 -33.20
N GLY A 244 6.74 -24.92 -34.04
CA GLY A 244 6.55 -24.99 -35.48
C GLY A 244 7.23 -23.89 -36.28
N SER A 245 8.57 -23.94 -36.39
CA SER A 245 9.26 -23.77 -37.67
C SER A 245 10.78 -23.85 -37.47
N ASP A 246 11.25 -25.08 -37.23
CA ASP A 246 12.58 -25.48 -37.66
C ASP A 246 12.40 -26.83 -38.35
N ASP A 247 12.19 -26.79 -39.67
CA ASP A 247 12.82 -27.80 -40.53
C ASP A 247 12.95 -27.31 -41.98
N ARG A 248 14.18 -27.42 -42.48
CA ARG A 248 14.54 -27.32 -43.89
C ARG A 248 14.45 -28.72 -44.48
N SER A 249 13.81 -28.91 -45.63
CA SER A 249 14.45 -29.55 -46.79
C SER A 249 13.49 -29.88 -47.94
N SER A 250 13.94 -29.49 -49.14
CA SER A 250 13.98 -30.27 -50.37
C SER A 250 12.69 -30.74 -51.05
N THR A 251 12.45 -30.18 -52.24
CA THR A 251 12.23 -30.89 -53.53
C THR A 251 11.98 -29.81 -54.59
N ASP A 252 13.02 -29.35 -55.29
CA ASP A 252 13.52 -29.89 -56.57
C ASP A 252 12.41 -30.14 -57.60
N GLY A 253 12.23 -29.17 -58.51
CA GLY A 253 11.27 -29.21 -59.61
C GLY A 253 11.98 -28.88 -60.92
N LEU A 254 12.42 -29.91 -61.63
CA LEU A 254 12.84 -29.81 -63.03
C LEU A 254 11.61 -29.85 -63.97
N PRO A 255 11.67 -29.18 -65.15
CA PRO A 255 10.54 -29.05 -66.06
C PRO A 255 10.50 -30.22 -67.06
N ARG A 256 9.29 -30.62 -67.48
CA ARG A 256 9.10 -31.40 -68.71
C ARG A 256 8.02 -30.78 -69.60
N THR A 257 8.39 -30.76 -70.87
CA THR A 257 7.80 -30.15 -72.05
C THR A 257 6.68 -30.97 -72.69
N ARG A 258 5.80 -30.26 -73.41
CA ARG A 258 5.07 -30.59 -74.66
C ARG A 258 4.33 -31.94 -74.77
N SER A 259 3.02 -31.82 -75.02
CA SER A 259 2.38 -32.08 -76.32
C SER A 259 0.92 -31.62 -76.28
#